data_AF-A0A2D9Z7R1-F1
#
_entry.id   AF-A0A2D9Z7R1-F1
#
_cell.length_a   1.000
_cell.length_b   1.000
_cell.length_c   1.000
_cell.angle_alpha   90.00
_cell.angle_beta   90.00
_cell.angle_gamma   90.00
#
_symmetry.space_group_name_H-M   'P 1'
#
loop_
_entity.id
_entity.type
_entity.pdbx_description
1 polymer ?
#
loop_
_entity_poly.entity_id
_entity_poly.type
_entity_poly.pdbx_seq_one_letter_code
_entity_poly.pdbx_strand_id
1 'polypeptide(L)' 'MGSSERAKEIRRRRQRKQKLQKLEAKFKKSSGEVKSDVLDKVRSLTPGYETIYENWGVEK' A
#
# COMPACT_ATOMS: atom_id res chain seq x y z
N MET A 1 25.20 -11.80 -3.21
CA MET A 1 25.02 -10.40 -2.78
C MET A 1 25.81 -9.52 -3.74
N GLY A 2 25.18 -8.55 -4.40
CA GLY A 2 25.83 -7.75 -5.45
C GLY A 2 24.78 -7.17 -6.41
N SER A 3 23.91 -6.29 -5.91
CA SER A 3 22.97 -5.55 -6.75
C SER A 3 23.18 -4.07 -6.53
N SER A 4 23.17 -3.29 -7.63
CA SER A 4 23.27 -1.84 -7.55
C SER A 4 22.12 -1.26 -6.72
N GLU A 5 22.35 -0.13 -6.05
CA GLU A 5 21.30 0.54 -5.27
C GLU A 5 20.06 0.84 -6.14
N ARG A 6 20.27 1.17 -7.42
CA ARG A 6 19.19 1.30 -8.41
C ARG A 6 18.36 0.03 -8.56
N ALA A 7 19.00 -1.14 -8.69
CA ALA A 7 18.30 -2.41 -8.79
C ALA A 7 17.52 -2.75 -7.51
N LYS A 8 18.10 -2.46 -6.34
CA LYS A 8 17.43 -2.62 -5.04
C LYS A 8 16.22 -1.71 -4.91
N GLU A 9 16.35 -0.45 -5.34
CA GLU A 9 15.25 0.52 -5.32
C GLU A 9 14.11 0.08 -6.23
N ILE A 10 14.40 -0.34 -7.47
CA ILE A 10 13.40 -0.89 -8.40
C ILE A 10 12.68 -2.08 -7.75
N ARG A 11 13.42 -2.97 -7.09
CA ARG A 11 12.83 -4.12 -6.40
C ARG A 11 11.91 -3.68 -5.25
N ARG A 12 12.33 -2.72 -4.43
CA ARG A 12 11.52 -2.14 -3.34
C ARG A 12 10.24 -1.51 -3.89
N ARG A 13 10.33 -0.74 -4.99
CA ARG A 13 9.16 -0.14 -5.67
C ARG A 13 8.19 -1.22 -6.17
N ARG A 14 8.69 -2.28 -6.82
CA ARG A 14 7.87 -3.41 -7.28
C ARG A 14 7.18 -4.13 -6.12
N GLN A 15 7.91 -4.40 -5.04
CA GLN A 15 7.35 -5.02 -3.83
C GLN A 15 6.28 -4.12 -3.18
N ARG A 16 6.50 -2.81 -3.12
CA ARG A 16 5.50 -1.86 -2.61
C ARG A 16 4.23 -1.90 -3.46
N LYS A 17 4.35 -1.88 -4.78
CA LYS A 17 3.20 -2.01 -5.71
C LYS A 17 2.41 -3.30 -5.46
N GLN A 18 3.08 -4.45 -5.37
CA GLN A 18 2.43 -5.73 -5.11
C GLN A 18 1.74 -5.77 -3.73
N LYS A 19 2.36 -5.19 -2.70
CA LYS A 19 1.74 -5.08 -1.37
C LYS A 19 0.49 -4.22 -1.39
N LEU A 20 0.53 -3.07 -2.05
CA LEU A 20 -0.64 -2.18 -2.19
C LEU A 20 -1.79 -2.87 -2.92
N GLN A 21 -1.53 -3.62 -4.00
CA GLN A 21 -2.56 -4.39 -4.71
C GLN A 21 -3.25 -5.42 -3.81
N LYS A 22 -2.49 -6.11 -2.95
CA LYS A 22 -3.06 -7.07 -1.99
C LYS A 22 -3.92 -6.36 -0.93
N LEU A 23 -3.46 -5.21 -0.46
CA LEU A 23 -4.21 -4.41 0.51
C LEU A 23 -5.47 -3.82 -0.10
N GLU A 24 -5.44 -3.38 -1.36
CA GLU A 24 -6.63 -2.92 -2.11
C GLU A 24 -7.66 -4.04 -2.24
N ALA A 25 -7.24 -5.23 -2.65
CA ALA A 25 -8.13 -6.38 -2.76
C ALA A 25 -8.74 -6.77 -1.41
N LYS A 26 -7.96 -6.64 -0.31
CA LYS A 26 -8.46 -6.83 1.05
C LYS A 26 -9.46 -5.74 1.43
N PHE A 27 -9.13 -4.47 1.20
CA PHE A 27 -9.97 -3.31 1.48
C PHE A 27 -11.36 -3.42 0.83
N LYS A 28 -11.41 -3.78 -0.45
CA LYS A 28 -12.65 -3.97 -1.21
C LYS A 28 -13.55 -5.08 -0.66
N LYS A 29 -12.96 -6.11 -0.04
CA LYS A 29 -13.70 -7.27 0.50
C LYS A 29 -14.02 -7.14 1.99
N SER A 30 -13.24 -6.37 2.74
CA SER A 30 -13.39 -6.19 4.19
C SER A 30 -14.51 -5.23 4.55
N SER A 31 -15.10 -5.39 5.73
CA SER A 31 -16.03 -4.45 6.35
C SER A 31 -15.56 -4.05 7.76
N GLY A 32 -16.01 -2.89 8.23
CA GLY A 32 -15.75 -2.41 9.61
C GLY A 32 -14.27 -2.26 9.94
N GLU A 33 -13.87 -2.80 11.10
CA GLU A 33 -12.52 -2.70 11.69
C GLU A 33 -11.40 -3.22 10.78
N VAL A 34 -11.70 -4.20 9.92
CA VAL A 34 -10.69 -4.73 9.01
C VAL A 34 -10.30 -3.71 7.93
N LYS A 35 -11.19 -2.76 7.59
CA LYS A 35 -10.85 -1.65 6.70
C LYS A 35 -9.91 -0.67 7.39
N SER A 36 -10.16 -0.29 8.65
CA SER A 36 -9.27 0.63 9.39
C SER A 36 -7.86 0.05 9.54
N ASP A 37 -7.73 -1.24 9.86
CA ASP A 37 -6.42 -1.91 9.93
C ASP A 37 -5.65 -1.86 8.61
N VAL A 38 -6.37 -2.01 7.49
CA VAL A 38 -5.77 -1.93 6.15
C VAL A 38 -5.32 -0.51 5.85
N LEU A 39 -6.11 0.50 6.23
CA LEU A 39 -5.76 1.90 6.05
C LEU A 39 -4.52 2.28 6.88
N ASP A 40 -4.44 1.89 8.15
CA ASP A 40 -3.26 2.12 8.99
C ASP A 40 -2.00 1.45 8.43
N LYS A 41 -2.16 0.27 7.84
CA LYS A 41 -1.07 -0.42 7.14
C LYS A 41 -0.59 0.36 5.91
N VAL A 42 -1.50 0.96 5.15
CA VAL A 42 -1.14 1.79 3.99
C VAL A 42 -0.42 3.07 4.44
N ARG A 43 -0.91 3.72 5.50
CA ARG A 43 -0.31 4.92 6.11
C ARG A 43 1.14 4.70 6.54
N SER A 44 1.43 3.57 7.18
CA SER A 44 2.79 3.23 7.61
C SER A 44 3.74 2.83 6.47
N LEU A 45 3.22 2.29 5.36
CA LEU A 45 4.02 1.78 4.24
C LEU A 45 4.44 2.85 3.23
N THR A 46 3.64 3.91 3.07
CA THR A 46 3.80 4.88 1.99
C THR A 46 3.60 6.31 2.51
N PRO A 47 4.66 7.15 2.54
CA PRO A 47 4.47 8.59 2.68
C PRO A 47 3.71 9.10 1.44
N GLY A 48 2.61 9.82 1.65
CA GLY A 48 1.65 10.17 0.60
C GLY A 48 0.50 9.17 0.44
N TYR A 49 0.11 8.49 1.52
CA TYR A 49 -1.03 7.58 1.55
C TYR A 49 -2.37 8.24 1.20
N GLU A 50 -2.47 9.57 1.30
CA GLU A 50 -3.68 10.36 1.01
C GLU A 50 -4.20 10.11 -0.41
N THR A 51 -3.32 10.13 -1.42
CA THR A 51 -3.71 9.81 -2.81
C THR A 51 -4.17 8.36 -2.95
N ILE A 52 -3.65 7.43 -2.14
CA ILE A 52 -4.10 6.03 -2.16
C ILE A 52 -5.51 5.92 -1.56
N TYR A 53 -5.77 6.66 -0.49
CA TYR A 53 -7.09 6.70 0.15
C TYR A 53 -8.14 7.30 -0.78
N GLU A 54 -7.82 8.41 -1.46
CA GLU A 54 -8.69 9.02 -2.48
C GLU A 54 -9.00 8.02 -3.60
N ASN A 55 -7.97 7.33 -4.14
CA ASN A 55 -8.16 6.31 -5.17
C ASN A 55 -9.02 5.12 -4.71
N TRP A 56 -9.06 4.84 -3.41
CA TRP A 56 -9.87 3.77 -2.83
C TRP A 56 -11.26 4.24 -2.39
N GLY A 57 -11.58 5.53 -2.56
CA GLY A 57 -12.86 6.12 -2.17
C GLY A 57 -13.05 6.19 -0.66
N VAL A 58 -11.96 6.31 0.10
CA VAL A 58 -12.02 6.57 1.54
C VAL A 58 -12.30 8.05 1.72
N GLU A 59 -13.58 8.42 1.81
CA GLU A 59 -13.97 9.78 2.18
C GLU A 59 -13.70 10.02 3.67
N LYS A 60 -13.25 11.25 3.96
CA LYS A 60 -12.90 11.73 5.29
C LYS A 60 -14.04 11.62 6.29
#